data_AF-A0A940F1F6-F1
#
_entry.id   AF-A0A940F1F6-F1
#
_cell.length_a   1.000
_cell.length_b   1.000
_cell.length_c   1.000
_cell.angle_alpha   90.00
_cell.angle_beta   90.00
_cell.angle_gamma   90.00
#
_symmetry.space_group_name_H-M   'P 1'
#
loop_
_entity.id
_entity.type
_entity.pdbx_description
1 polymer ?
#
loop_
_entity_poly.entity_id
_entity_poly.type
_entity_poly.pdbx_seq_one_letter_code
_entity_poly.pdbx_strand_id
1 'polypeptide(L)'
;MTAAVLVAGGVQVLVPPLASAVPVAAVEKSPEPLVRPDAVSAMVTARASGRRVEDLSQRSETGRVFANPEGMWTAEEASEPERVQDDAGEWHEVDTTLVERDGALEPRYAASDLRLSDGGDKTFAALSEDGTDLAWRWPSDLPAPKVEGDTATYVGAVDGGDLVVKATATGFSHSIVLRERPADPSAVQVAVPVATDGAKLTETVSGGLQVKEPAPFRWMRPRRSQPRTNTSFNRRAPSTSVPTRFAIPITIARSFNSSKGIDP
;
A
#
# COMPACT_ATOMS: atom_id res chain seq x y z
N MET A 1 87.69 -9.94 5.71
CA MET A 1 86.76 -9.52 4.64
C MET A 1 85.38 -10.02 5.04
N THR A 2 84.50 -9.09 5.41
CA THR A 2 83.16 -9.37 5.96
C THR A 2 82.16 -9.27 4.81
N ALA A 3 81.41 -10.33 4.53
CA ALA A 3 80.37 -10.35 3.52
C ALA A 3 79.00 -10.53 4.19
N ALA A 4 78.14 -9.53 4.04
CA ALA A 4 76.75 -9.54 4.48
C ALA A 4 75.89 -10.18 3.37
N VAL A 5 75.02 -11.12 3.74
CA VAL A 5 74.01 -11.71 2.84
C VAL A 5 72.64 -11.18 3.25
N LEU A 6 71.97 -10.49 2.33
CA LEU A 6 70.58 -10.04 2.44
C LEU A 6 69.62 -11.24 2.34
N VAL A 7 68.67 -11.34 3.26
CA VAL A 7 67.50 -12.21 3.17
C VAL A 7 66.33 -11.39 2.64
N ALA A 8 65.86 -11.69 1.43
CA ALA A 8 64.63 -11.14 0.87
C ALA A 8 63.46 -12.11 1.15
N GLY A 9 62.56 -11.73 2.05
CA GLY A 9 61.31 -12.46 2.31
C GLY A 9 60.22 -12.01 1.34
N GLY A 10 59.76 -12.92 0.47
CA GLY A 10 58.60 -12.71 -0.39
C GLY A 10 57.32 -13.13 0.32
N VAL A 11 56.37 -12.20 0.46
CA VAL A 11 55.02 -12.48 0.96
C VAL A 11 54.20 -13.05 -0.20
N GLN A 12 53.79 -14.31 -0.09
CA GLN A 12 52.81 -14.94 -0.98
C GLN A 12 51.41 -14.49 -0.57
N VAL A 13 50.70 -13.78 -1.45
CA VAL A 13 49.29 -13.41 -1.24
C VAL A 13 48.44 -14.56 -1.78
N LEU A 14 47.78 -15.28 -0.86
CA LEU A 14 46.80 -16.31 -1.18
C LEU A 14 45.50 -15.63 -1.66
N VAL A 15 45.22 -15.69 -2.96
CA VAL A 15 43.95 -15.21 -3.53
C VAL A 15 42.90 -16.33 -3.37
N PRO A 16 41.79 -16.11 -2.64
CA PRO A 16 40.74 -17.12 -2.56
C PRO A 16 40.06 -17.29 -3.94
N PRO A 17 39.63 -18.51 -4.31
CA PRO A 17 38.91 -18.73 -5.55
C PRO A 17 37.58 -17.98 -5.53
N LEU A 18 37.32 -17.23 -6.60
CA LEU A 18 36.04 -16.58 -6.86
C LEU A 18 34.93 -17.64 -6.82
N ALA A 19 34.02 -17.52 -5.85
CA ALA A 19 32.80 -18.29 -5.81
C ALA A 19 31.97 -17.99 -7.07
N SER A 20 31.71 -19.02 -7.86
CA SER A 20 30.82 -18.93 -9.02
C SER A 20 29.44 -18.44 -8.56
N ALA A 21 29.06 -17.25 -8.98
CA ALA A 21 27.69 -16.77 -8.83
C ALA A 21 26.77 -17.72 -9.61
N VAL A 22 25.89 -18.42 -8.91
CA VAL A 22 24.78 -19.13 -9.55
C VAL A 22 23.93 -18.10 -10.31
N PRO A 23 23.65 -18.28 -11.61
CA PRO A 23 22.76 -17.39 -12.31
C PRO A 23 21.39 -17.50 -11.64
N VAL A 24 20.87 -16.37 -11.14
CA VAL A 24 19.47 -16.25 -10.76
C VAL A 24 18.70 -16.49 -12.05
N ALA A 25 18.12 -17.69 -12.17
CA ALA A 25 17.28 -18.03 -13.30
C ALA A 25 16.20 -16.94 -13.41
N ALA A 26 16.14 -16.30 -14.57
CA ALA A 26 15.02 -15.44 -14.91
C ALA A 26 13.75 -16.24 -14.66
N VAL A 27 12.84 -15.69 -13.84
CA VAL A 27 11.49 -16.25 -13.71
C VAL A 27 10.85 -16.11 -15.08
N GLU A 28 10.92 -17.17 -15.89
CA GLU A 28 10.10 -17.28 -17.08
C GLU A 28 8.65 -17.14 -16.62
N LYS A 29 7.92 -16.17 -17.16
CA LYS A 29 6.48 -16.04 -16.97
C LYS A 29 5.87 -17.39 -17.32
N SER A 30 5.46 -18.16 -16.30
CA SER A 30 4.72 -19.40 -16.51
C SER A 30 3.56 -19.12 -17.45
N PRO A 31 3.30 -19.97 -18.46
CA PRO A 31 2.17 -19.80 -19.35
C PRO A 31 0.90 -19.64 -18.52
N GLU A 32 0.04 -18.69 -18.90
CA GLU A 32 -1.19 -18.41 -18.16
C GLU A 32 -1.94 -19.71 -17.86
N PRO A 33 -2.31 -19.94 -16.58
CA PRO A 33 -3.01 -21.15 -16.20
C PRO A 33 -4.33 -21.20 -16.96
N LEU A 34 -4.70 -22.39 -17.41
CA LEU A 34 -6.04 -22.60 -17.94
C LEU A 34 -7.04 -22.23 -16.83
N VAL A 35 -8.16 -21.61 -17.18
CA VAL A 35 -9.19 -21.22 -16.20
C VAL A 35 -10.52 -21.87 -16.52
N ARG A 36 -11.32 -22.16 -15.48
CA ARG A 36 -12.66 -22.72 -15.59
C ARG A 36 -13.61 -22.09 -14.57
N PRO A 37 -14.91 -22.01 -14.88
CA PRO A 37 -15.86 -21.31 -14.02
C PRO A 37 -16.19 -22.04 -12.72
N ASP A 38 -15.90 -23.34 -12.61
CA ASP A 38 -16.27 -24.17 -11.46
C ASP A 38 -15.28 -25.32 -11.22
N ALA A 39 -15.31 -25.86 -9.99
CA ALA A 39 -14.44 -26.93 -9.54
C ALA A 39 -14.52 -28.21 -10.41
N VAL A 40 -15.70 -28.59 -10.89
CA VAL A 40 -15.89 -29.84 -11.66
C VAL A 40 -15.23 -29.69 -13.03
N SER A 41 -15.53 -28.59 -13.73
CA SER A 41 -14.95 -28.33 -15.04
C SER A 41 -13.44 -28.08 -14.98
N ALA A 42 -12.94 -27.45 -13.90
CA ALA A 42 -11.52 -27.29 -13.61
C ALA A 42 -10.82 -28.66 -13.51
N MET A 43 -11.32 -29.56 -12.68
CA MET A 43 -10.72 -30.89 -12.46
C MET A 43 -10.78 -31.79 -13.70
N VAL A 44 -11.90 -31.79 -14.42
CA VAL A 44 -12.02 -32.55 -15.69
C VAL A 44 -11.00 -32.03 -16.72
N THR A 45 -10.86 -30.72 -16.84
CA THR A 45 -9.89 -30.10 -17.76
C THR A 45 -8.46 -30.38 -17.32
N ALA A 46 -8.16 -30.35 -16.02
CA ALA A 46 -6.82 -30.60 -15.51
C ALA A 46 -6.34 -32.01 -15.84
N ARG A 47 -7.20 -33.02 -15.61
CA ARG A 47 -6.92 -34.42 -15.98
C ARG A 47 -6.80 -34.62 -17.49
N ALA A 48 -7.69 -34.01 -18.27
CA ALA A 48 -7.69 -34.17 -19.73
C ALA A 48 -6.50 -33.48 -20.40
N SER A 49 -6.06 -32.33 -19.88
CA SER A 49 -4.98 -31.53 -20.48
C SER A 49 -3.59 -31.83 -19.92
N GLY A 50 -3.48 -32.50 -18.76
CA GLY A 50 -2.20 -32.69 -18.08
C GLY A 50 -1.61 -31.39 -17.52
N ARG A 51 -2.40 -30.32 -17.39
CA ARG A 51 -1.99 -29.01 -16.87
C ARG A 51 -2.82 -28.61 -15.65
N ARG A 52 -2.27 -27.78 -14.76
CA ARG A 52 -3.05 -27.14 -13.69
C ARG A 52 -4.10 -26.20 -14.29
N VAL A 53 -5.28 -26.15 -13.68
CA VAL A 53 -6.42 -25.33 -14.13
C VAL A 53 -7.00 -24.58 -12.93
N GLU A 54 -7.11 -23.26 -13.04
CA GLU A 54 -7.72 -22.43 -12.00
C GLU A 54 -9.25 -22.61 -11.98
N ASP A 55 -9.80 -22.66 -10.76
CA ASP A 55 -11.23 -22.58 -10.48
C ASP A 55 -11.61 -21.13 -10.14
N LEU A 56 -12.26 -20.45 -11.09
CA LEU A 56 -12.68 -19.06 -10.94
C LEU A 56 -13.75 -18.87 -9.86
N SER A 57 -14.50 -19.92 -9.49
CA SER A 57 -15.51 -19.83 -8.42
C SER A 57 -14.88 -19.64 -7.03
N GLN A 58 -13.58 -19.92 -6.91
CA GLN A 58 -12.81 -19.78 -5.67
C GLN A 58 -11.74 -18.68 -5.78
N ARG A 59 -11.77 -17.86 -6.84
CA ARG A 59 -10.88 -16.71 -6.96
C ARG A 59 -11.32 -15.61 -6.00
N SER A 60 -10.37 -15.07 -5.26
CA SER A 60 -10.55 -13.90 -4.39
C SER A 60 -9.47 -12.85 -4.68
N GLU A 61 -9.53 -11.73 -3.96
CA GLU A 61 -8.56 -10.64 -4.07
C GLU A 61 -7.12 -11.09 -3.73
N THR A 62 -7.00 -12.05 -2.80
CA THR A 62 -5.72 -12.57 -2.31
C THR A 62 -5.45 -14.02 -2.72
N GLY A 63 -6.47 -14.74 -3.21
CA GLY A 63 -6.44 -16.18 -3.33
C GLY A 63 -6.74 -16.70 -4.74
N ARG A 64 -6.10 -17.80 -5.11
CA ARG A 64 -6.43 -18.62 -6.28
C ARG A 64 -6.41 -20.09 -5.91
N VAL A 65 -7.34 -20.86 -6.48
CA VAL A 65 -7.41 -22.31 -6.30
C VAL A 65 -7.26 -23.00 -7.65
N PHE A 66 -6.37 -23.99 -7.71
CA PHE A 66 -6.05 -24.74 -8.92
C PHE A 66 -6.33 -26.23 -8.73
N ALA A 67 -7.00 -26.83 -9.71
CA ALA A 67 -7.06 -28.28 -9.88
C ALA A 67 -5.79 -28.76 -10.59
N ASN A 68 -5.14 -29.79 -10.04
CA ASN A 68 -3.95 -30.38 -10.64
C ASN A 68 -4.29 -31.69 -11.38
N PRO A 69 -3.52 -32.07 -12.42
CA PRO A 69 -3.77 -33.27 -13.22
C PRO A 69 -3.82 -34.57 -12.42
N GLU A 70 -3.04 -34.67 -11.35
CA GLU A 70 -2.98 -35.81 -10.44
C GLU A 70 -4.21 -35.95 -9.54
N GLY A 71 -5.13 -34.97 -9.55
CA GLY A 71 -6.35 -34.97 -8.75
C GLY A 71 -6.25 -34.23 -7.41
N MET A 72 -5.10 -33.63 -7.12
CA MET A 72 -4.90 -32.78 -5.95
C MET A 72 -5.29 -31.32 -6.26
N TRP A 73 -5.45 -30.51 -5.21
CA TRP A 73 -5.73 -29.08 -5.32
C TRP A 73 -4.58 -28.27 -4.74
N THR A 74 -4.30 -27.12 -5.34
CA THR A 74 -3.33 -26.14 -4.83
C THR A 74 -4.03 -24.81 -4.61
N ALA A 75 -3.89 -24.26 -3.40
CA ALA A 75 -4.30 -22.90 -3.08
C ALA A 75 -3.04 -22.01 -3.04
N GLU A 76 -3.10 -20.88 -3.72
CA GLU A 76 -2.09 -19.82 -3.68
C GLU A 76 -2.73 -18.61 -2.99
N GLU A 77 -2.08 -18.11 -1.93
CA GLU A 77 -2.56 -17.00 -1.10
C GLU A 77 -1.48 -15.91 -1.01
N ALA A 78 -1.89 -14.67 -1.22
CA ALA A 78 -1.07 -13.48 -1.09
C ALA A 78 -1.32 -12.76 0.25
N SER A 79 -0.32 -12.00 0.72
CA SER A 79 -0.45 -11.21 1.95
C SER A 79 -1.19 -9.89 1.76
N GLU A 80 -1.29 -9.42 0.51
CA GLU A 80 -2.02 -8.22 0.10
C GLU A 80 -2.88 -8.56 -1.13
N PRO A 81 -3.95 -7.79 -1.40
CA PRO A 81 -4.72 -7.94 -2.63
C PRO A 81 -3.82 -7.80 -3.87
N GLU A 82 -3.87 -8.79 -4.76
CA GLU A 82 -3.22 -8.72 -6.07
C GLU A 82 -4.21 -8.35 -7.17
N ARG A 83 -5.50 -8.58 -6.92
CA ARG A 83 -6.59 -8.33 -7.85
C ARG A 83 -7.83 -7.83 -7.14
N VAL A 84 -8.67 -7.12 -7.87
CA VAL A 84 -9.92 -6.56 -7.39
C VAL A 84 -11.00 -6.75 -8.43
N GLN A 85 -12.24 -6.83 -7.97
CA GLN A 85 -13.40 -6.93 -8.83
C GLN A 85 -14.05 -5.57 -8.98
N ASP A 86 -14.33 -5.14 -10.21
CA ASP A 86 -15.05 -3.89 -10.45
C ASP A 86 -16.58 -4.04 -10.26
N ASP A 87 -17.31 -2.93 -10.39
CA ASP A 87 -18.78 -2.91 -10.27
C ASP A 87 -19.50 -3.78 -11.32
N ALA A 88 -18.84 -4.12 -12.43
CA ALA A 88 -19.38 -5.00 -13.47
C ALA A 88 -19.10 -6.49 -13.18
N GLY A 89 -18.31 -6.79 -12.13
CA GLY A 89 -17.90 -8.13 -11.79
C GLY A 89 -16.63 -8.60 -12.51
N GLU A 90 -15.90 -7.72 -13.19
CA GLU A 90 -14.67 -8.06 -13.89
C GLU A 90 -13.45 -7.97 -12.95
N TRP A 91 -12.55 -8.95 -13.05
CA TRP A 91 -11.32 -8.98 -12.27
C TRP A 91 -10.22 -8.17 -12.96
N HIS A 92 -9.64 -7.23 -12.23
CA HIS A 92 -8.48 -6.46 -12.64
C HIS A 92 -7.31 -6.72 -11.69
N GLU A 93 -6.10 -6.76 -12.21
CA GLU A 93 -4.91 -6.68 -11.35
C GLU A 93 -4.90 -5.31 -10.66
N VAL A 94 -4.38 -5.25 -9.42
CA VAL A 94 -4.29 -3.99 -8.68
C VAL A 94 -3.45 -2.97 -9.47
N ASP A 95 -4.04 -1.80 -9.71
CA ASP A 95 -3.43 -0.65 -10.37
C ASP A 95 -3.70 0.60 -9.53
N THR A 96 -2.71 0.99 -8.73
CA THR A 96 -2.79 2.14 -7.83
C THR A 96 -2.54 3.48 -8.53
N THR A 97 -2.40 3.49 -9.87
CA THR A 97 -2.24 4.73 -10.64
C THR A 97 -3.43 5.65 -10.40
N LEU A 98 -3.16 6.87 -9.94
CA LEU A 98 -4.16 7.87 -9.64
C LEU A 98 -4.74 8.43 -10.93
N VAL A 99 -6.08 8.45 -10.98
CA VAL A 99 -6.87 9.05 -12.05
C VAL A 99 -7.88 10.01 -11.44
N GLU A 100 -8.16 11.10 -12.16
CA GLU A 100 -9.16 12.06 -11.72
C GLU A 100 -10.58 11.53 -12.01
N ARG A 101 -11.44 11.52 -10.98
CA ARG A 101 -12.85 11.14 -11.03
C ARG A 101 -13.65 12.03 -10.09
N ASP A 102 -14.71 12.65 -10.60
CA ASP A 102 -15.64 13.48 -9.81
C ASP A 102 -14.98 14.56 -8.92
N GLY A 103 -13.86 15.15 -9.36
CA GLY A 103 -13.12 16.17 -8.59
C GLY A 103 -12.27 15.59 -7.45
N ALA A 104 -11.93 14.31 -7.52
CA ALA A 104 -10.99 13.66 -6.62
C ALA A 104 -10.00 12.80 -7.42
N LEU A 105 -8.87 12.47 -6.81
CA LEU A 105 -7.89 11.54 -7.34
C LEU A 105 -8.13 10.16 -6.72
N GLU A 106 -8.40 9.16 -7.54
CA GLU A 106 -8.70 7.80 -7.11
C GLU A 106 -7.75 6.79 -7.77
N PRO A 107 -7.34 5.71 -7.09
CA PRO A 107 -6.68 4.59 -7.74
C PRO A 107 -7.54 4.03 -8.89
N ARG A 108 -6.89 3.61 -9.99
CA ARG A 108 -7.62 3.01 -11.11
C ARG A 108 -8.33 1.73 -10.68
N TYR A 109 -7.61 0.83 -10.00
CA TYR A 109 -8.10 -0.44 -9.44
C TYR A 109 -7.40 -0.71 -8.10
N ALA A 110 -8.13 -0.56 -6.98
CA ALA A 110 -7.64 -0.85 -5.64
C ALA A 110 -8.75 -1.49 -4.80
N ALA A 111 -8.38 -2.25 -3.77
CA ALA A 111 -9.34 -2.90 -2.87
C ALA A 111 -9.99 -1.88 -1.92
N SER A 112 -9.36 -0.71 -1.79
CA SER A 112 -9.86 0.43 -1.03
C SER A 112 -10.73 1.37 -1.86
N ASP A 113 -11.77 1.94 -1.23
CA ASP A 113 -12.52 3.10 -1.75
C ASP A 113 -11.79 4.39 -1.33
N LEU A 114 -10.55 4.56 -1.83
CA LEU A 114 -9.67 5.69 -1.54
C LEU A 114 -9.98 6.88 -2.47
N ARG A 115 -10.10 8.06 -1.87
CA ARG A 115 -10.14 9.35 -2.55
C ARG A 115 -9.07 10.28 -2.00
N LEU A 116 -8.23 10.83 -2.87
CA LEU A 116 -7.29 11.90 -2.54
C LEU A 116 -7.83 13.23 -3.08
N SER A 117 -7.52 14.32 -2.39
CA SER A 117 -7.95 15.66 -2.76
C SER A 117 -7.25 16.17 -4.02
N ASP A 118 -7.96 16.94 -4.84
CA ASP A 118 -7.40 17.73 -5.93
C ASP A 118 -6.97 19.14 -5.47
N GLY A 119 -7.10 19.44 -4.17
CA GLY A 119 -6.71 20.68 -3.52
C GLY A 119 -7.89 21.60 -3.19
N GLY A 120 -7.59 22.79 -2.66
CA GLY A 120 -8.58 23.84 -2.39
C GLY A 120 -9.36 23.70 -1.07
N ASP A 121 -9.20 22.59 -0.35
CA ASP A 121 -9.77 22.39 0.97
C ASP A 121 -8.77 21.74 1.95
N LYS A 122 -9.23 21.44 3.16
CA LYS A 122 -8.41 20.84 4.23
C LYS A 122 -8.42 19.32 4.23
N THR A 123 -9.13 18.67 3.35
CA THR A 123 -9.20 17.20 3.32
C THR A 123 -8.14 16.73 2.34
N PHE A 124 -7.32 15.74 2.69
CA PHE A 124 -6.29 15.25 1.76
C PHE A 124 -6.49 13.80 1.33
N ALA A 125 -7.16 13.02 2.18
CA ALA A 125 -7.52 11.64 1.90
C ALA A 125 -8.86 11.32 2.56
N ALA A 126 -9.65 10.49 1.90
CA ALA A 126 -10.84 9.85 2.43
C ALA A 126 -10.84 8.37 2.04
N LEU A 127 -11.30 7.51 2.94
CA LEU A 127 -11.40 6.07 2.76
C LEU A 127 -12.76 5.60 3.26
N SER A 128 -13.46 4.79 2.48
CA SER A 128 -14.66 4.07 2.93
C SER A 128 -14.34 2.59 3.13
N GLU A 129 -14.58 2.08 4.34
CA GLU A 129 -14.37 0.68 4.70
C GLU A 129 -15.58 0.18 5.50
N ASP A 130 -16.20 -0.93 5.07
CA ASP A 130 -17.39 -1.53 5.70
C ASP A 130 -18.54 -0.54 5.99
N GLY A 131 -18.71 0.44 5.11
CA GLY A 131 -19.71 1.49 5.25
C GLY A 131 -19.40 2.51 6.36
N THR A 132 -18.14 2.61 6.78
CA THR A 132 -17.62 3.73 7.58
C THR A 132 -16.68 4.56 6.73
N ASP A 133 -16.93 5.87 6.65
CA ASP A 133 -15.98 6.75 5.96
C ASP A 133 -15.11 7.47 6.99
N LEU A 134 -13.82 7.48 6.68
CA LEU A 134 -12.77 8.18 7.41
C LEU A 134 -12.21 9.27 6.49
N ALA A 135 -11.99 10.46 7.04
CA ALA A 135 -11.37 11.57 6.33
C ALA A 135 -10.16 12.10 7.10
N TRP A 136 -9.01 12.16 6.45
CA TRP A 136 -7.80 12.76 6.99
C TRP A 136 -7.69 14.20 6.53
N ARG A 137 -7.44 15.07 7.50
CA ARG A 137 -7.38 16.51 7.29
C ARG A 137 -5.99 17.06 7.48
N TRP A 138 -5.79 18.20 6.86
CA TRP A 138 -4.62 19.03 6.97
C TRP A 138 -4.95 20.32 7.76
N PRO A 139 -3.97 20.93 8.46
CA PRO A 139 -4.23 22.14 9.24
C PRO A 139 -4.74 23.35 8.41
N SER A 140 -4.26 23.47 7.17
CA SER A 140 -4.59 24.54 6.22
C SER A 140 -5.19 23.96 4.94
N ASP A 141 -5.75 24.84 4.12
CA ASP A 141 -6.21 24.46 2.78
C ASP A 141 -4.99 24.01 1.95
N LEU A 142 -5.17 22.94 1.19
CA LEU A 142 -4.12 22.33 0.40
C LEU A 142 -4.04 22.95 -0.99
N PRO A 143 -2.83 23.08 -1.56
CA PRO A 143 -2.66 23.43 -2.96
C PRO A 143 -3.13 22.27 -3.85
N ALA A 144 -3.30 22.54 -5.15
CA ALA A 144 -3.48 21.45 -6.11
C ALA A 144 -2.23 20.55 -6.15
N PRO A 145 -2.37 19.21 -6.12
CA PRO A 145 -1.24 18.31 -6.09
C PRO A 145 -0.61 18.12 -7.48
N LYS A 146 0.68 17.78 -7.49
CA LYS A 146 1.33 17.16 -8.65
C LYS A 146 1.14 15.65 -8.56
N VAL A 147 0.62 15.04 -9.61
CA VAL A 147 0.29 13.61 -9.64
C VAL A 147 1.28 12.87 -10.54
N GLU A 148 1.89 11.82 -9.99
CA GLU A 148 2.82 10.93 -10.69
C GLU A 148 2.53 9.48 -10.28
N GLY A 149 1.98 8.68 -11.19
CA GLY A 149 1.62 7.29 -10.90
C GLY A 149 0.63 7.19 -9.75
N ASP A 150 1.03 6.53 -8.66
CA ASP A 150 0.24 6.33 -7.44
C ASP A 150 0.40 7.45 -6.40
N THR A 151 1.14 8.51 -6.74
CA THR A 151 1.58 9.53 -5.78
C THR A 151 1.02 10.91 -6.10
N ALA A 152 0.43 11.55 -5.10
CA ALA A 152 -0.01 12.96 -5.11
C ALA A 152 0.87 13.80 -4.18
N THR A 153 1.52 14.82 -4.73
CA THR A 153 2.43 15.73 -4.01
C THR A 153 1.84 17.13 -3.89
N TYR A 154 1.50 17.52 -2.67
CA TYR A 154 1.00 18.84 -2.31
C TYR A 154 2.17 19.75 -1.93
N VAL A 155 2.64 20.52 -2.91
CA VAL A 155 3.85 21.33 -2.79
C VAL A 155 3.63 22.53 -1.87
N GLY A 156 4.45 22.68 -0.83
CA GLY A 156 4.35 23.78 0.12
C GLY A 156 3.20 23.61 1.13
N ALA A 157 2.71 22.39 1.32
CA ALA A 157 1.66 22.10 2.31
C ALA A 157 2.09 22.35 3.77
N VAL A 158 3.40 22.38 4.03
CA VAL A 158 3.99 22.78 5.32
C VAL A 158 5.13 23.76 5.07
N ASP A 159 5.46 24.57 6.08
CA ASP A 159 6.62 25.45 5.98
C ASP A 159 7.90 24.64 5.67
N GLY A 160 8.61 25.05 4.62
CA GLY A 160 9.81 24.38 4.15
C GLY A 160 9.61 22.98 3.54
N GLY A 161 8.39 22.49 3.33
CA GLY A 161 8.17 21.10 2.90
C GLY A 161 6.89 20.82 2.12
N ASP A 162 6.76 19.58 1.69
CA ASP A 162 5.65 19.09 0.86
C ASP A 162 4.95 17.93 1.60
N LEU A 163 3.63 17.82 1.43
CA LEU A 163 2.88 16.62 1.81
C LEU A 163 2.86 15.68 0.60
N VAL A 164 3.36 14.46 0.79
CA VAL A 164 3.35 13.42 -0.24
C VAL A 164 2.42 12.30 0.22
N VAL A 165 1.41 12.01 -0.60
CA VAL A 165 0.41 10.97 -0.34
C VAL A 165 0.50 9.94 -1.43
N LYS A 166 0.70 8.68 -1.05
CA LYS A 166 0.86 7.55 -1.97
C LYS A 166 -0.25 6.54 -1.76
N ALA A 167 -0.99 6.25 -2.82
CA ALA A 167 -2.03 5.22 -2.82
C ALA A 167 -1.42 3.82 -2.70
N THR A 168 -2.11 2.93 -2.00
CA THR A 168 -1.80 1.51 -1.86
C THR A 168 -3.03 0.68 -2.24
N ALA A 169 -2.88 -0.63 -2.38
CA ALA A 169 -4.02 -1.52 -2.69
C ALA A 169 -5.17 -1.36 -1.68
N THR A 170 -4.83 -1.19 -0.40
CA THR A 170 -5.76 -1.20 0.75
C THR A 170 -5.99 0.17 1.38
N GLY A 171 -5.40 1.23 0.83
CA GLY A 171 -5.59 2.58 1.35
C GLY A 171 -4.50 3.51 0.85
N PHE A 172 -3.77 4.16 1.77
CA PHE A 172 -2.72 5.10 1.42
C PHE A 172 -1.65 5.20 2.51
N SER A 173 -0.51 5.77 2.14
CA SER A 173 0.50 6.26 3.07
C SER A 173 0.71 7.76 2.85
N HIS A 174 1.14 8.47 3.90
CA HIS A 174 1.48 9.88 3.79
C HIS A 174 2.84 10.15 4.43
N SER A 175 3.56 11.13 3.91
CA SER A 175 4.84 11.58 4.42
C SER A 175 5.01 13.07 4.22
N ILE A 176 5.85 13.69 5.05
CA ILE A 176 6.25 15.09 4.91
C ILE A 176 7.69 15.11 4.42
N VAL A 177 7.91 15.72 3.27
CA VAL A 177 9.25 15.87 2.69
C VAL A 177 9.71 17.30 2.91
N LEU A 178 10.65 17.50 3.83
CA LEU A 178 11.25 18.80 4.10
C LEU A 178 12.40 19.07 3.12
N ARG A 179 12.51 20.31 2.64
CA ARG A 179 13.59 20.76 1.75
C ARG A 179 14.92 20.84 2.48
N GLU A 180 14.88 21.18 3.77
CA GLU A 180 16.04 21.29 4.63
C GLU A 180 15.81 20.54 5.93
N ARG A 181 16.91 20.06 6.53
CA ARG A 181 16.85 19.40 7.83
C ARG A 181 16.53 20.43 8.92
N PRO A 182 15.48 20.22 9.74
CA PRO A 182 15.17 21.16 10.81
C PRO A 182 16.29 21.16 11.85
N ALA A 183 16.61 22.36 12.36
CA ALA A 183 17.61 22.52 13.42
C ALA A 183 17.19 21.81 14.71
N ASP A 184 15.89 21.87 15.03
CA ASP A 184 15.25 21.08 16.07
C ASP A 184 14.25 20.09 15.44
N PRO A 185 14.56 18.78 15.45
CA PRO A 185 13.66 17.72 15.03
C PRO A 185 12.26 17.81 15.70
N SER A 186 12.20 18.15 16.99
CA SER A 186 10.96 18.14 17.75
C SER A 186 9.99 19.29 17.42
N ALA A 187 10.48 20.30 16.68
CA ALA A 187 9.69 21.44 16.23
C ALA A 187 8.74 21.09 15.06
N VAL A 188 9.01 20.00 14.33
CA VAL A 188 8.15 19.57 13.21
C VAL A 188 7.10 18.59 13.72
N GLN A 189 6.01 19.15 14.24
CA GLN A 189 4.82 18.39 14.65
C GLN A 189 3.64 18.83 13.80
N VAL A 190 3.11 17.91 13.00
CA VAL A 190 1.88 18.12 12.25
C VAL A 190 0.80 17.24 12.85
N ALA A 191 -0.21 17.87 13.42
CA ALA A 191 -1.44 17.18 13.79
C ALA A 191 -2.23 16.90 12.51
N VAL A 192 -2.54 15.63 12.27
CA VAL A 192 -3.42 15.17 11.20
C VAL A 192 -4.76 14.79 11.82
N PRO A 193 -5.77 15.68 11.80
CA PRO A 193 -7.08 15.34 12.34
C PRO A 193 -7.72 14.26 11.47
N VAL A 194 -8.34 13.27 12.12
CA VAL A 194 -9.16 12.26 11.47
C VAL A 194 -10.62 12.53 11.82
N ALA A 195 -11.43 12.71 10.80
CA ALA A 195 -12.87 12.92 10.91
C ALA A 195 -13.62 11.64 10.54
N THR A 196 -14.69 11.39 11.29
CA THR A 196 -15.67 10.33 11.08
C THR A 196 -17.07 10.94 11.23
N ASP A 197 -18.10 10.23 10.78
CA ASP A 197 -19.49 10.64 10.95
C ASP A 197 -20.21 9.46 11.58
N GLY A 198 -20.53 9.61 12.86
CA GLY A 198 -21.18 8.59 13.67
C GLY A 198 -20.26 7.51 14.26
N ALA A 199 -19.06 7.28 13.72
CA ALA A 199 -18.12 6.31 14.27
C ALA A 199 -17.24 6.91 15.38
N LYS A 200 -16.97 6.15 16.44
CA LYS A 200 -16.04 6.53 17.50
C LYS A 200 -14.63 6.08 17.18
N LEU A 201 -13.69 7.01 17.18
CA LEU A 201 -12.27 6.68 17.09
C LEU A 201 -11.67 6.55 18.48
N THR A 202 -10.94 5.46 18.71
CA THR A 202 -10.09 5.27 19.89
C THR A 202 -8.68 4.94 19.47
N GLU A 203 -7.69 5.60 20.07
CA GLU A 203 -6.29 5.27 19.85
C GLU A 203 -5.93 3.95 20.57
N THR A 204 -5.17 3.09 19.90
CA THR A 204 -4.63 1.87 20.50
C THR A 204 -3.34 2.19 21.26
N VAL A 205 -2.92 1.28 22.14
CA VAL A 205 -1.66 1.41 22.89
C VAL A 205 -0.43 1.48 21.95
N SER A 206 -0.55 0.95 20.74
CA SER A 206 0.48 1.01 19.70
C SER A 206 0.46 2.29 18.86
N GLY A 207 -0.42 3.25 19.16
CA GLY A 207 -0.56 4.50 18.39
C GLY A 207 -1.35 4.36 17.09
N GLY A 208 -2.06 3.24 16.90
CA GLY A 208 -3.00 3.04 15.79
C GLY A 208 -4.36 3.63 16.10
N LEU A 209 -5.20 3.82 15.08
CA LEU A 209 -6.60 4.22 15.25
C LEU A 209 -7.50 2.99 15.16
N GLN A 210 -8.38 2.83 16.13
CA GLN A 210 -9.45 1.83 16.11
C GLN A 210 -10.79 2.52 15.95
N VAL A 211 -11.55 2.11 14.92
CA VAL A 211 -12.94 2.51 14.74
C VAL A 211 -13.83 1.61 15.60
N LYS A 212 -14.71 2.24 16.39
CA LYS A 212 -15.76 1.59 17.18
C LYS A 212 -17.11 2.17 16.77
N GLU A 213 -18.16 1.35 16.84
CA GLU A 213 -19.52 1.77 16.47
C GLU A 213 -19.57 2.34 15.04
N PRO A 214 -19.22 1.54 14.01
CA PRO A 214 -19.17 2.01 12.62
C PRO A 214 -20.51 2.60 12.19
N ALA A 215 -20.47 3.73 11.49
CA ALA A 215 -21.63 4.41 10.96
C ALA A 215 -21.31 5.03 9.59
N PRO A 216 -22.29 5.07 8.66
CA PRO A 216 -22.08 5.62 7.32
C PRO A 216 -21.96 7.13 7.34
N PHE A 217 -20.87 7.64 6.77
CA PHE A 217 -20.62 9.06 6.62
C PHE A 217 -21.41 9.62 5.44
N ARG A 218 -21.91 10.84 5.58
CA ARG A 218 -22.65 11.53 4.51
C ARG A 218 -21.88 12.74 3.99
N TRP A 219 -21.01 12.52 3.00
CA TRP A 219 -20.53 13.58 2.11
C TRP A 219 -20.73 13.19 0.63
N MET A 220 -20.94 14.20 -0.23
CA MET A 220 -21.09 14.16 -1.71
C MET A 220 -21.85 12.95 -2.33
N ARG A 221 -23.02 13.19 -2.95
CA ARG A 221 -23.56 12.29 -3.99
C ARG A 221 -23.70 13.02 -5.32
N PRO A 222 -23.26 12.43 -6.43
CA PRO A 222 -24.14 12.01 -7.49
C PRO A 222 -24.61 10.56 -7.22
N ARG A 223 -25.78 10.18 -7.73
CA ARG A 223 -26.45 8.90 -7.44
C ARG A 223 -25.54 7.67 -7.64
N ARG A 224 -25.16 6.96 -6.56
CA ARG A 224 -25.00 5.49 -6.60
C ARG A 224 -26.37 4.84 -6.73
N SER A 225 -26.61 4.14 -7.84
CA SER A 225 -27.64 3.11 -7.96
C SER A 225 -27.23 1.90 -7.12
N GLN A 226 -27.58 1.90 -5.83
CA GLN A 226 -27.58 0.66 -5.05
C GLN A 226 -28.75 -0.22 -5.50
N PRO A 227 -28.54 -1.53 -5.77
CA PRO A 227 -29.64 -2.48 -5.66
C PRO A 227 -30.08 -2.56 -4.19
N ARG A 228 -31.40 -2.55 -4.01
CA ARG A 228 -32.09 -2.46 -2.71
C ARG A 228 -31.91 -3.75 -1.93
N THR A 229 -31.58 -3.64 -0.64
CA THR A 229 -32.23 -4.45 0.39
C THR A 229 -32.83 -3.50 1.43
N ASN A 230 -34.10 -3.72 1.76
CA ASN A 230 -34.89 -2.90 2.68
C ASN A 230 -34.34 -3.05 4.11
N THR A 231 -34.32 -1.96 4.89
CA THR A 231 -35.02 -1.83 6.19
C THR A 231 -34.92 -0.39 6.68
N SER A 232 -36.08 0.17 7.03
CA SER A 232 -36.29 1.50 7.63
C SER A 232 -35.76 1.61 9.06
N PHE A 233 -35.29 2.78 9.50
CA PHE A 233 -35.83 3.52 10.66
C PHE A 233 -35.07 4.86 10.86
N ASN A 234 -35.83 5.88 11.26
CA ASN A 234 -35.44 7.29 11.36
C ASN A 234 -35.17 7.69 12.83
N ARG A 235 -34.05 8.36 13.13
CA ARG A 235 -33.92 9.35 14.22
C ARG A 235 -32.57 10.09 14.18
N ARG A 236 -32.59 11.42 14.35
CA ARG A 236 -31.43 12.34 14.38
C ARG A 236 -30.68 12.33 15.72
N ALA A 237 -29.34 12.45 15.71
CA ALA A 237 -28.51 12.95 16.83
C ALA A 237 -27.07 13.31 16.36
N PRO A 238 -26.24 14.01 17.17
CA PRO A 238 -25.28 15.03 16.71
C PRO A 238 -23.80 14.60 16.53
N SER A 239 -23.06 15.41 15.76
CA SER A 239 -21.61 15.30 15.44
C SER A 239 -20.69 15.70 16.61
N THR A 240 -19.58 14.98 16.80
CA THR A 240 -18.52 15.31 17.76
C THR A 240 -17.15 15.20 17.10
N SER A 241 -16.34 16.26 17.17
CA SER A 241 -14.94 16.31 16.73
C SER A 241 -13.99 16.16 17.92
N VAL A 242 -12.88 15.41 17.77
CA VAL A 242 -11.78 15.34 18.76
C VAL A 242 -10.50 15.89 18.12
N PRO A 243 -9.78 16.84 18.74
CA PRO A 243 -8.46 17.25 18.30
C PRO A 243 -7.38 16.29 18.83
N THR A 244 -6.66 15.61 17.95
CA THR A 244 -5.49 14.77 18.32
C THR A 244 -4.19 15.54 18.06
N ARG A 245 -3.30 15.60 19.06
CA ARG A 245 -1.92 16.11 18.90
C ARG A 245 -0.98 14.94 18.63
N PHE A 246 -0.26 14.96 17.51
CA PHE A 246 0.80 14.00 17.22
C PHE A 246 2.18 14.58 17.55
N ALA A 247 3.01 13.80 18.24
CA ALA A 247 4.45 13.93 18.21
C ALA A 247 4.99 12.88 17.22
N ILE A 248 5.64 13.34 16.15
CA ILE A 248 6.19 12.48 15.09
C ILE A 248 7.61 12.06 15.49
N PRO A 249 7.97 10.76 15.52
CA PRO A 249 9.37 10.37 15.56
C PRO A 249 10.00 10.60 14.18
N ILE A 250 11.07 11.41 14.15
CA ILE A 250 11.88 11.62 12.96
C ILE A 250 12.72 10.38 12.69
N THR A 251 12.41 9.70 11.59
CA THR A 251 13.28 8.65 11.03
C THR A 251 14.47 9.32 10.34
N ILE A 252 15.63 9.29 10.99
CA ILE A 252 16.90 9.69 10.38
C ILE A 252 17.36 8.54 9.46
N ALA A 253 17.30 8.74 8.15
CA ALA A 253 17.98 7.87 7.21
C ALA A 253 19.51 8.01 7.40
N ARG A 254 20.14 7.02 8.07
CA ARG A 254 21.58 6.83 7.97
C ARG A 254 21.87 6.06 6.70
N SER A 255 22.42 6.75 5.71
CA SER A 255 23.19 6.12 4.63
C SER A 255 24.37 5.38 5.24
N PHE A 256 24.23 4.06 5.43
CA PHE A 256 25.38 3.18 5.68
C PHE A 256 25.96 2.75 4.33
N ASN A 257 26.91 3.54 3.84
CA ASN A 257 27.85 3.07 2.83
C ASN A 257 28.95 2.30 3.55
N SER A 258 29.03 0.99 3.31
CA SER A 258 30.00 0.09 3.93
C SER A 258 31.38 0.32 3.32
N SER A 259 32.34 0.79 4.12
CA SER A 259 33.76 0.77 3.77
C SER A 259 34.64 0.71 5.01
N LYS A 260 35.17 -0.50 5.25
CA LYS A 260 36.47 -0.83 5.87
C LYS A 260 36.69 -0.55 7.37
N GLY A 261 37.16 -1.59 8.05
CA GLY A 261 38.14 -1.46 9.14
C GLY A 261 37.89 -2.36 10.35
N ILE A 262 38.14 -3.66 10.23
CA ILE A 262 38.52 -4.49 11.38
C ILE A 262 39.92 -5.01 11.07
N ASP A 263 40.86 -4.67 11.96
CA ASP A 263 42.03 -5.47 12.33
C ASP A 263 42.72 -4.77 13.52
N PRO A 264 43.47 -5.50 14.36
CA PRO A 264 43.26 -6.85 14.90
C PRO A 264 42.98 -6.86 16.42
#